data_AF-A0A6L7LNX8-F1
#
_entry.id   AF-A0A6L7LNX8-F1
#
_cell.length_a   1.000
_cell.length_b   1.000
_cell.length_c   1.000
_cell.angle_alpha   90.00
_cell.angle_beta   90.00
_cell.angle_gamma   90.00
#
_symmetry.space_group_name_H-M   'P 1'
#
loop_
_entity.id
_entity.type
_entity.pdbx_description
1 polymer ?
#
loop_
_entity_poly.entity_id
_entity_poly.type
_entity_poly.pdbx_seq_one_letter_code
_entity_poly.pdbx_strand_id
1 'polypeptide(L)'
;MSKLAMLELCGWIEVSMDDCILRASIRVLKDEGNRRRLEEKVLRNYGFEYERHFKSMMIQVFGLWGFGKIFRSVDATIAARFSSELGRLKTKRNTLAHTYTPGVTEEYDAPSAALGSFAIVKSGLQAYDSAIRKHF
;
A
#
# COMPACT_ATOMS: atom_id res chain seq x y z
N MET A 1 -6.39 -3.50 -20.44
CA MET A 1 -6.80 -3.18 -19.06
C MET A 1 -7.47 -1.84 -19.14
N SER A 2 -8.80 -1.77 -19.00
CA SER A 2 -9.51 -0.49 -19.08
C SER A 2 -9.03 0.48 -17.99
N LYS A 3 -9.23 1.79 -18.20
CA LYS A 3 -9.02 2.85 -17.20
C LYS A 3 -9.68 2.51 -15.86
N LEU A 4 -10.86 1.91 -15.90
CA LEU A 4 -11.59 1.44 -14.72
C LEU A 4 -10.85 0.35 -13.95
N ALA A 5 -10.31 -0.67 -14.63
CA ALA A 5 -9.60 -1.77 -13.97
C ALA A 5 -8.33 -1.30 -13.24
N MET A 6 -7.65 -0.27 -13.74
CA MET A 6 -6.52 0.34 -13.03
C MET A 6 -6.97 1.10 -11.78
N LEU A 7 -8.07 1.87 -11.86
CA LEU A 7 -8.63 2.60 -10.72
C LEU A 7 -9.08 1.65 -9.62
N GLU A 8 -9.78 0.58 -9.99
CA GLU A 8 -10.17 -0.49 -9.07
C GLU A 8 -8.93 -1.10 -8.40
N LEU A 9 -7.94 -1.56 -9.17
CA LEU A 9 -6.71 -2.14 -8.59
C LEU A 9 -6.05 -1.20 -7.59
N CYS A 10 -5.93 0.08 -7.93
CA CYS A 10 -5.37 1.10 -7.03
C CYS A 10 -6.18 1.24 -5.73
N GLY A 11 -7.52 1.28 -5.83
CA GLY A 11 -8.39 1.33 -4.66
C GLY A 11 -8.29 0.09 -3.78
N TRP A 12 -8.21 -1.11 -4.38
CA TRP A 12 -8.00 -2.36 -3.66
C TRP A 12 -6.67 -2.40 -2.91
N ILE A 13 -5.60 -1.84 -3.50
CA ILE A 13 -4.29 -1.75 -2.85
C ILE A 13 -4.35 -0.83 -1.63
N GLU A 14 -4.99 0.34 -1.77
CA GLU A 14 -5.18 1.31 -0.70
C GLU A 14 -5.93 0.68 0.49
N VAL A 15 -7.09 0.07 0.24
CA VAL A 15 -7.88 -0.64 1.27
C VAL A 15 -7.07 -1.75 1.93
N SER A 16 -6.28 -2.51 1.16
CA SER A 16 -5.47 -3.61 1.70
C SER A 16 -4.34 -3.13 2.62
N MET A 17 -3.75 -1.98 2.32
CA MET A 17 -2.71 -1.35 3.13
C MET A 17 -3.29 -0.83 4.44
N ASP A 18 -4.42 -0.13 4.37
CA ASP A 18 -5.12 0.40 5.53
C ASP A 18 -5.56 -0.72 6.49
N ASP A 19 -6.18 -1.77 5.94
CA ASP A 19 -6.60 -2.95 6.68
C ASP A 19 -5.43 -3.70 7.35
N CYS A 20 -4.27 -3.77 6.69
CA CYS A 20 -3.04 -4.29 7.30
C CYS A 20 -2.62 -3.50 8.56
N ILE A 21 -2.63 -2.17 8.46
CA ILE A 21 -2.28 -1.28 9.58
C ILE A 21 -3.32 -1.37 10.70
N LEU A 22 -4.62 -1.34 10.36
CA LEU A 22 -5.70 -1.39 11.34
C LEU A 22 -5.67 -2.69 12.15
N ARG A 23 -5.55 -3.85 11.47
CA ARG A 23 -5.41 -5.14 12.17
C ARG A 23 -4.20 -5.17 13.10
N ALA A 24 -3.07 -4.64 12.64
CA ALA A 24 -1.88 -4.60 13.47
C ALA A 24 -2.05 -3.67 14.68
N SER A 25 -2.75 -2.55 14.50
CA SER A 25 -3.00 -1.58 15.55
C SER A 25 -3.82 -2.15 16.70
N ILE A 26 -4.80 -3.02 16.43
CA ILE A 26 -5.61 -3.69 17.45
C ILE A 26 -4.73 -4.51 18.42
N ARG A 27 -3.62 -5.05 17.92
CA ARG A 27 -2.69 -5.89 18.70
C ARG A 27 -1.71 -5.06 19.53
N VAL A 28 -1.31 -3.89 19.02
CA VAL A 28 -0.31 -3.03 19.65
C VAL A 28 -0.94 -1.98 20.57
N LEU A 29 -2.02 -1.35 20.13
CA LEU A 29 -2.70 -0.27 20.84
C LEU A 29 -3.83 -0.85 21.71
N LYS A 30 -3.55 -1.01 23.00
CA LYS A 30 -4.55 -1.49 23.98
C LYS A 30 -5.59 -0.43 24.34
N ASP A 31 -5.19 0.84 24.30
CA ASP A 31 -6.07 1.98 24.59
C ASP A 31 -7.04 2.24 23.43
N GLU A 32 -8.32 2.42 23.74
CA GLU A 32 -9.36 2.66 22.73
C GLU A 32 -9.28 4.06 22.11
N GLY A 33 -8.93 5.09 22.90
CA GLY A 33 -8.81 6.45 22.39
C GLY A 33 -7.72 6.58 21.34
N ASN A 34 -6.57 5.94 21.57
CA ASN A 34 -5.47 5.87 20.61
C ASN A 34 -5.83 5.08 19.35
N ARG A 35 -6.60 3.99 19.48
CA ARG A 35 -7.12 3.25 18.31
C ARG A 35 -8.04 4.11 17.46
N ARG A 36 -9.01 4.79 18.07
CA ARG A 36 -9.94 5.68 17.37
C ARG A 36 -9.20 6.83 16.65
N ARG A 37 -8.20 7.43 17.30
CA ARG A 37 -7.36 8.47 16.69
C ARG A 37 -6.56 7.94 15.49
N LEU A 38 -6.13 6.68 15.53
CA LEU A 38 -5.47 6.05 14.38
C LEU A 38 -6.46 5.78 13.26
N GLU A 39 -7.63 5.21 13.56
CA GLU A 39 -8.70 4.95 12.58
C GLU A 39 -9.11 6.23 11.83
N GLU A 40 -9.28 7.34 12.55
CA GLU A 40 -9.55 8.65 11.95
C GLU A 40 -8.44 9.13 11.00
N LYS A 41 -7.18 8.79 11.29
CA LYS A 41 -6.06 9.14 10.43
C LYS A 41 -5.98 8.25 9.20
N VAL A 42 -6.23 6.94 9.35
CA VAL A 42 -6.29 5.98 8.23
C VAL A 42 -7.42 6.40 7.28
N LEU A 43 -8.59 6.76 7.81
CA LEU A 43 -9.72 7.27 7.02
C LEU A 43 -9.40 8.54 6.22
N ARG A 44 -8.41 9.33 6.64
CA ARG A 44 -7.96 10.55 5.95
C ARG A 44 -6.74 10.32 5.05
N ASN A 45 -6.21 9.11 5.03
CA ASN A 45 -5.04 8.75 4.25
C ASN A 45 -5.51 8.34 2.84
N TYR A 46 -5.36 9.24 1.88
CA TYR A 46 -5.78 9.01 0.49
C TYR A 46 -4.60 8.65 -0.40
N GLY A 47 -4.51 7.37 -0.77
CA GLY A 47 -3.51 6.84 -1.66
C GLY A 47 -2.62 5.77 -1.02
N PHE A 48 -1.75 5.19 -1.86
CA PHE A 48 -1.02 3.95 -1.56
C PHE A 48 0.50 4.08 -1.77
N GLU A 49 1.05 5.30 -1.80
CA GLU A 49 2.51 5.46 -1.93
C GLU A 49 3.24 4.92 -0.71
N TYR A 50 4.34 4.20 -0.94
CA TYR A 50 5.10 3.56 0.11
C TYR A 50 5.56 4.54 1.21
N GLU A 51 6.28 5.60 0.85
CA GLU A 51 6.84 6.54 1.84
C GLU A 51 5.76 7.39 2.52
N ARG A 52 4.83 7.96 1.73
CA ARG A 52 3.86 8.94 2.22
C ARG A 52 2.68 8.33 2.99
N HIS A 53 2.24 7.14 2.58
CA HIS A 53 1.04 6.51 3.12
C HIS A 53 1.44 5.31 3.99
N PHE A 54 2.05 4.27 3.40
CA PHE A 54 2.32 3.02 4.12
C PHE A 54 3.27 3.20 5.31
N LYS A 55 4.49 3.66 5.02
CA LYS A 55 5.56 3.79 6.01
C LYS A 55 5.21 4.83 7.06
N SER A 56 4.61 5.94 6.65
CA SER A 56 4.09 6.96 7.56
C SER A 56 3.13 6.35 8.58
N MET A 57 2.15 5.55 8.13
CA MET A 57 1.21 4.87 9.03
C MET A 57 1.90 3.82 9.91
N MET A 58 2.82 3.02 9.36
CA MET A 58 3.58 2.06 10.17
C MET A 58 4.37 2.75 11.28
N ILE A 59 5.06 3.85 10.98
CA ILE A 59 5.81 4.61 11.98
C ILE A 59 4.88 5.20 13.04
N GLN A 60 3.66 5.62 12.66
CA GLN A 60 2.70 6.12 13.63
C GLN A 60 2.20 5.03 14.60
N VAL A 61 2.06 3.79 14.15
CA VAL A 61 1.62 2.67 15.00
C VAL A 61 2.75 2.09 15.85
N PHE A 62 3.90 1.84 15.24
CA PHE A 62 5.00 1.09 15.87
C PHE A 62 6.16 1.96 16.32
N GLY A 63 6.15 3.26 16.00
CA GLY A 63 7.29 4.14 16.13
C GLY A 63 8.39 3.84 15.11
N LEU A 64 9.40 4.71 15.05
CA LEU A 64 10.58 4.52 14.19
C LEU A 64 11.35 3.25 14.52
N TRP A 65 11.50 2.95 15.83
CA TRP A 65 12.22 1.76 16.27
C TRP A 65 11.49 0.47 15.86
N GLY A 66 10.17 0.41 16.10
CA GLY A 66 9.35 -0.75 15.73
C GLY A 66 9.29 -0.95 14.22
N PHE A 67 9.11 0.13 13.46
CA PHE A 67 9.19 0.08 12.00
C PHE A 67 10.56 -0.44 11.54
N GLY A 68 11.67 0.04 12.11
CA GLY A 68 13.00 -0.44 11.76
C GLY A 68 13.21 -1.94 12.03
N LYS A 69 12.60 -2.46 13.10
CA LYS A 69 12.61 -3.90 13.41
C LYS A 69 11.82 -4.70 12.38
N ILE A 70 10.63 -4.24 12.02
CA ILE A 70 9.78 -4.86 10.98
C ILE A 70 10.50 -4.83 9.63
N PHE A 71 11.00 -3.67 9.22
CA PHE A 71 11.67 -3.47 7.93
C PHE A 71 12.89 -4.40 7.75
N ARG A 72 13.71 -4.55 8.79
CA ARG A 72 14.87 -5.48 8.77
C ARG A 72 14.48 -6.96 8.71
N SER A 73 13.25 -7.30 9.07
CA SER A 73 12.72 -8.67 9.01
C SER A 73 12.06 -8.99 7.67
N VAL A 74 11.83 -8.00 6.82
CA VAL A 74 11.35 -8.18 5.45
C VAL A 74 12.54 -8.36 4.52
N ASP A 75 12.45 -9.31 3.59
CA ASP A 75 13.47 -9.49 2.56
C ASP A 75 13.66 -8.21 1.73
N ALA A 76 14.91 -7.80 1.55
CA ALA A 76 15.26 -6.54 0.90
C ALA A 76 14.77 -6.48 -0.55
N THR A 77 14.78 -7.61 -1.26
CA THR A 77 14.30 -7.69 -2.65
C THR A 77 12.79 -7.53 -2.71
N ILE A 78 12.06 -8.17 -1.80
CA ILE A 78 10.60 -8.02 -1.67
C ILE A 78 10.24 -6.57 -1.34
N ALA A 79 10.91 -5.95 -0.37
CA ALA A 79 10.65 -4.56 0.02
C ALA A 79 10.92 -3.58 -1.13
N ALA A 80 12.03 -3.75 -1.86
CA ALA A 80 12.39 -2.91 -3.00
C ALA A 80 11.38 -3.05 -4.15
N ARG A 81 10.96 -4.28 -4.48
CA ARG A 81 9.94 -4.55 -5.50
C ARG A 81 8.60 -3.96 -5.12
N PHE A 82 8.18 -4.13 -3.86
CA PHE A 82 6.95 -3.57 -3.33
C PHE A 82 6.91 -2.04 -3.47
N SER A 83 7.94 -1.36 -2.97
CA SER A 83 8.03 0.11 -3.04
C SER A 83 8.05 0.61 -4.50
N SER A 84 8.85 -0.03 -5.35
CA SER A 84 8.95 0.33 -6.77
C SER A 84 7.62 0.15 -7.50
N GLU A 85 6.90 -0.94 -7.22
CA GLU A 85 5.64 -1.24 -7.88
C GLU A 85 4.52 -0.28 -7.47
N LEU A 86 4.45 0.10 -6.20
CA LEU A 86 3.52 1.14 -5.73
C LEU A 86 3.79 2.48 -6.44
N GLY A 87 5.07 2.85 -6.60
CA GLY A 87 5.47 4.05 -7.34
C GLY A 87 5.04 3.99 -8.81
N ARG A 88 5.25 2.85 -9.46
CA ARG A 88 4.86 2.63 -10.86
C ARG A 88 3.34 2.72 -11.05
N LEU A 89 2.56 2.07 -10.19
CA LEU A 89 1.09 2.09 -10.23
C LEU A 89 0.54 3.50 -9.99
N LYS A 90 1.12 4.27 -9.07
CA LYS A 90 0.76 5.67 -8.85
C LYS A 90 0.96 6.50 -10.13
N THR A 91 2.12 6.37 -10.77
CA THR A 91 2.41 7.08 -12.02
C THR A 91 1.41 6.69 -13.10
N LYS A 92 1.14 5.40 -13.29
CA LYS A 92 0.15 4.95 -14.30
C LYS A 92 -1.26 5.48 -14.02
N ARG A 93 -1.72 5.42 -12.77
CA ARG A 93 -3.02 5.98 -12.36
C ARG A 93 -3.09 7.47 -12.69
N ASN A 94 -2.06 8.22 -12.33
CA ASN A 94 -2.02 9.66 -12.59
C ASN A 94 -2.01 9.95 -14.10
N THR A 95 -1.24 9.22 -14.90
CA THR A 95 -1.27 9.36 -16.36
C THR A 95 -2.67 9.14 -16.91
N LEU A 96 -3.33 8.04 -16.56
CA LEU A 96 -4.69 7.71 -17.02
C LEU A 96 -5.76 8.72 -16.56
N ALA A 97 -5.56 9.34 -15.39
CA ALA A 97 -6.45 10.39 -14.90
C ALA A 97 -6.28 11.72 -15.65
N HIS A 98 -5.09 11.97 -16.22
CA HIS A 98 -4.75 13.23 -16.89
C HIS A 98 -4.76 13.16 -18.44
N THR A 99 -4.88 11.98 -19.05
CA THR A 99 -5.18 11.87 -20.49
C THR A 99 -6.69 12.07 -20.74
N TYR A 100 -7.04 13.26 -21.25
CA TYR A 100 -8.33 13.59 -21.84
C TYR A 100 -8.22 13.91 -23.34
N THR A 101 -7.11 13.52 -23.99
CA THR A 101 -6.79 13.94 -25.35
C THR A 101 -7.48 13.05 -26.38
N PRO A 102 -8.49 13.54 -27.13
CA PRO A 102 -9.13 12.75 -28.18
C PRO A 102 -8.12 12.45 -29.29
N GLY A 103 -8.00 11.20 -29.71
CA GLY A 103 -7.16 10.81 -30.87
C GLY A 103 -5.78 10.21 -30.54
N VAL A 104 -5.44 10.03 -29.26
CA VAL A 104 -4.27 9.20 -28.86
C VAL A 104 -4.76 7.78 -28.63
N THR A 105 -4.13 6.78 -29.26
CA THR A 105 -4.40 5.37 -28.99
C THR A 105 -4.11 5.10 -27.51
N GLU A 106 -5.14 4.85 -26.72
CA GLU A 106 -4.99 4.52 -25.30
C GLU A 106 -4.33 3.13 -25.18
N GLU A 107 -3.03 3.10 -24.91
CA GLU A 107 -2.33 1.84 -24.60
C GLU A 107 -2.74 1.35 -23.21
N TYR A 108 -3.69 0.43 -23.22
CA TYR A 108 -4.17 -0.24 -22.04
C TYR A 108 -3.37 -1.52 -21.78
N ASP A 109 -2.69 -1.59 -20.64
CA ASP A 109 -1.91 -2.77 -20.18
C ASP A 109 -2.71 -4.07 -20.35
N ALA A 110 -2.08 -5.20 -20.68
CA ALA A 110 -2.81 -6.48 -20.68
C ALA A 110 -3.31 -6.86 -19.26
N PRO A 111 -4.43 -7.62 -19.12
CA PRO A 111 -4.88 -8.11 -17.81
C PRO A 111 -3.82 -8.90 -17.03
N SER A 112 -2.91 -9.58 -17.73
CA SER A 112 -1.75 -10.26 -17.13
C SER A 112 -0.79 -9.30 -16.43
N ALA A 113 -0.61 -8.08 -16.94
CA ALA A 113 0.22 -7.07 -16.30
C ALA A 113 -0.43 -6.57 -14.99
N ALA A 114 -1.76 -6.44 -14.96
CA ALA A 114 -2.52 -6.14 -13.72
C ALA A 114 -2.26 -7.19 -12.63
N LEU A 115 -2.35 -8.45 -13.02
CA LEU A 115 -2.18 -9.60 -12.13
C LEU A 115 -0.74 -9.69 -11.63
N GLY A 116 0.25 -9.42 -12.50
CA GLY A 116 1.65 -9.36 -12.12
C GLY A 116 1.91 -8.27 -11.06
N SER A 117 1.38 -7.07 -11.29
CA SER A 117 1.43 -5.97 -10.32
C SER A 117 0.79 -6.33 -8.99
N PHE A 118 -0.42 -6.88 -9.03
CA PHE A 118 -1.12 -7.32 -7.83
C PHE A 118 -0.34 -8.39 -7.06
N ALA A 119 0.27 -9.36 -7.75
CA ALA A 119 1.07 -10.39 -7.11
C ALA A 119 2.29 -9.81 -6.38
N ILE A 120 2.99 -8.83 -6.98
CA ILE A 120 4.11 -8.15 -6.34
C ILE A 120 3.63 -7.40 -5.08
N VAL A 121 2.57 -6.59 -5.21
CA VAL A 121 2.02 -5.81 -4.09
C VAL A 121 1.54 -6.72 -2.96
N LYS A 122 0.82 -7.80 -3.29
CA LYS A 122 0.36 -8.81 -2.35
C LYS A 122 1.52 -9.47 -1.61
N SER A 123 2.58 -9.87 -2.32
CA SER A 123 3.75 -10.48 -1.70
C SER A 123 4.44 -9.55 -0.70
N GLY A 124 4.54 -8.25 -1.03
CA GLY A 124 5.06 -7.24 -0.12
C GLY A 124 4.19 -7.09 1.13
N LEU A 125 2.88 -6.91 0.96
CA LEU A 125 1.94 -6.81 2.09
C LEU A 125 2.00 -8.01 3.02
N GLN A 126 2.05 -9.23 2.47
CA GLN A 126 2.17 -10.46 3.26
C GLN A 126 3.48 -10.53 4.04
N ALA A 127 4.59 -10.07 3.44
CA ALA A 127 5.88 -10.03 4.12
C ALA A 127 5.86 -9.03 5.29
N TYR A 128 5.27 -7.85 5.11
CA TYR A 128 5.10 -6.87 6.20
C TYR A 128 4.15 -7.38 7.29
N ASP A 129 2.99 -7.95 6.94
CA ASP A 129 2.05 -8.51 7.93
C ASP A 129 2.70 -9.63 8.74
N SER A 130 3.47 -10.50 8.09
CA SER A 130 4.21 -11.58 8.76
C SER A 130 5.29 -11.02 9.70
N ALA A 131 6.03 -10.00 9.26
CA ALA A 131 7.05 -9.35 10.07
C ALA A 131 6.46 -8.60 11.27
N ILE A 132 5.27 -7.99 11.11
CA ILE A 132 4.50 -7.42 12.21
C ILE A 132 4.16 -8.52 13.22
N ARG A 133 3.51 -9.62 12.78
CA ARG A 133 3.11 -10.75 13.64
C ARG A 133 4.26 -11.37 14.41
N LYS A 134 5.46 -11.39 13.83
CA LYS A 134 6.67 -11.90 14.48
C LYS A 134 7.16 -11.02 15.63
N HIS A 135 6.83 -9.73 15.64
CA HIS A 135 7.41 -8.76 16.56
C HIS A 135 6.43 -8.09 17.52
N PHE A 136 5.16 -8.12 17.18
CA PHE A 136 4.03 -7.54 17.89
C PHE A 136 2.84 -8.49 17.71
#